data_AF-A0A655I8L2-F1
#
_entry.id   AF-A0A655I8L2-F1
#
_cell.length_a   1.000
_cell.length_b   1.000
_cell.length_c   1.000
_cell.angle_alpha   90.00
_cell.angle_beta   90.00
_cell.angle_gamma   90.00
#
_symmetry.space_group_name_H-M   'P 1'
#
loop_
_entity.id
_entity.type
_entity.pdbx_description
1 polymer ?
#
loop_
_entity_poly.entity_id
_entity_poly.type
_entity_poly.pdbx_seq_one_letter_code
_entity_poly.pdbx_strand_id
1 'polypeptide(L)'
;MGAGADLTLQTADGVTIRDELHTIPTIIGLARQARRVVTVNLAIAATFIAVLVLWDLFGQLPLPLGVVGHEGSTVLVALNGMRLLTNRSWRAAASAAR
;
A
#
# COMPACT_ATOMS: atom_id res chain seq x y z
N MET A 1 -2.00 4.39 -39.43
CA MET A 1 -1.62 3.41 -38.39
C MET A 1 -1.57 4.05 -36.98
N GLY A 2 -2.55 4.88 -36.60
CA GLY A 2 -2.56 5.58 -35.28
C GLY A 2 -3.78 5.26 -34.40
N ALA A 3 -4.91 4.87 -34.99
CA ALA A 3 -6.15 4.64 -34.26
C ALA A 3 -6.08 3.42 -33.32
N GLY A 4 -5.48 2.30 -33.76
CA GLY A 4 -5.36 1.09 -32.94
C GLY A 4 -4.43 1.25 -31.75
N ALA A 5 -3.33 1.99 -31.91
CA ALA A 5 -2.39 2.28 -30.83
C ALA A 5 -3.01 3.18 -29.74
N ASP A 6 -3.77 4.20 -30.15
CA ASP A 6 -4.49 5.09 -29.23
C ASP A 6 -5.59 4.35 -28.44
N LEU A 7 -6.33 3.45 -29.10
CA LEU A 7 -7.31 2.56 -28.46
C LEU A 7 -6.66 1.59 -27.45
N THR A 8 -5.49 1.03 -27.76
CA THR A 8 -4.75 0.17 -26.82
C THR A 8 -4.18 0.94 -25.64
N LEU A 9 -3.78 2.21 -25.83
CA LEU A 9 -3.29 3.07 -24.75
C LEU A 9 -4.42 3.51 -23.80
N GLN A 10 -5.61 3.82 -24.33
CA GLN A 10 -6.76 4.22 -23.51
C GLN A 10 -7.31 3.10 -22.63
N THR A 11 -7.07 1.84 -23.00
CA THR A 11 -7.62 0.67 -22.28
C THR A 11 -6.57 -0.03 -21.41
N ALA A 12 -5.30 0.36 -21.51
CA ALA A 12 -4.23 -0.27 -20.75
C ALA A 12 -4.17 0.29 -19.32
N ASP A 13 -4.27 -0.59 -18.32
CA ASP A 13 -4.05 -0.25 -16.91
C ASP A 13 -2.57 0.07 -16.58
N GLY A 14 -1.66 -0.15 -17.55
CA GLY A 14 -0.24 0.16 -17.43
C GLY A 14 0.46 0.22 -18.79
N VAL A 15 1.31 1.22 -18.97
CA VAL A 15 2.12 1.45 -20.17
C VAL A 15 3.59 1.34 -19.82
N THR A 16 4.33 0.49 -20.53
CA THR A 16 5.78 0.39 -20.38
C THR A 16 6.43 1.34 -21.39
N ILE A 17 7.16 2.36 -20.91
CA ILE A 17 7.79 3.41 -21.75
C ILE A 17 9.06 2.89 -22.46
N ARG A 18 9.57 1.72 -22.06
CA ARG A 18 10.74 1.05 -22.67
C ARG A 18 10.37 -0.36 -23.11
N ASP A 19 10.97 -0.84 -24.19
CA ASP A 19 10.79 -2.19 -24.78
C ASP A 19 11.32 -3.34 -23.89
N GLU A 20 11.42 -3.14 -22.58
CA GLU A 20 11.90 -4.12 -21.62
C GLU A 20 10.71 -4.89 -21.02
N LEU A 21 10.12 -5.79 -21.81
CA LEU A 21 9.10 -6.75 -21.34
C LEU A 21 9.57 -7.58 -20.13
N HIS A 22 10.89 -7.72 -19.96
CA HIS A 22 11.51 -8.33 -18.78
C HIS A 22 11.22 -7.60 -17.45
N THR A 23 10.65 -6.39 -17.49
CA THR A 23 10.29 -5.62 -16.28
C THR A 23 8.93 -6.04 -15.71
N ILE A 24 8.06 -6.66 -16.52
CA ILE A 24 6.70 -7.06 -16.12
C ILE A 24 6.69 -7.98 -14.89
N PRO A 25 7.51 -9.06 -14.82
CA PRO A 25 7.55 -9.94 -13.65
C PRO A 25 7.97 -9.19 -12.37
N THR A 26 8.90 -8.24 -12.48
CA THR A 26 9.36 -7.41 -11.35
C THR A 26 8.24 -6.52 -10.82
N ILE A 27 7.48 -5.89 -11.71
CA ILE A 27 6.34 -5.04 -11.34
C ILE A 27 5.25 -5.86 -10.64
N ILE A 28 4.94 -7.06 -11.15
CA ILE A 28 3.97 -7.98 -10.51
C ILE A 28 4.45 -8.39 -9.11
N GLY A 29 5.74 -8.68 -8.95
CA GLY A 29 6.34 -8.98 -7.64
C GLY A 29 6.17 -7.84 -6.64
N LEU A 30 6.40 -6.60 -7.07
CA LEU A 30 6.20 -5.40 -6.27
C LEU A 30 4.72 -5.19 -5.92
N ALA A 31 3.81 -5.37 -6.88
CA ALA A 31 2.37 -5.24 -6.64
C ALA A 31 1.88 -6.22 -5.57
N ARG A 32 2.38 -7.47 -5.58
CA ARG A 32 2.07 -8.46 -4.54
C ARG A 32 2.60 -8.05 -3.17
N GLN A 33 3.83 -7.53 -3.11
CA GLN A 33 4.41 -7.05 -1.87
C GLN A 33 3.64 -5.83 -1.32
N ALA A 34 3.28 -4.89 -2.19
CA ALA A 34 2.47 -3.73 -1.85
C ALA A 34 1.11 -4.15 -1.29
N ARG A 35 0.43 -5.10 -1.94
CA ARG A 35 -0.85 -5.63 -1.47
C ARG A 35 -0.75 -6.22 -0.05
N ARG A 36 0.32 -6.94 0.26
CA ARG A 36 0.55 -7.47 1.61
C ARG A 36 0.68 -6.36 2.66
N VAL A 37 1.41 -5.29 2.35
CA VAL A 37 1.56 -4.15 3.26
C VAL A 37 0.24 -3.40 3.44
N VAL A 38 -0.54 -3.22 2.37
CA VAL A 38 -1.89 -2.63 2.44
C VAL A 38 -2.80 -3.44 3.35
N THR A 39 -2.82 -4.77 3.23
CA THR A 39 -3.62 -5.62 4.11
C THR A 39 -3.22 -5.49 5.58
N VAL A 40 -1.92 -5.41 5.87
CA VAL A 40 -1.43 -5.19 7.24
C VAL A 40 -1.81 -3.81 7.77
N ASN A 41 -1.65 -2.76 6.97
CA ASN A 41 -2.06 -1.40 7.32
C ASN A 41 -3.54 -1.31 7.65
N LEU A 42 -4.38 -1.94 6.83
CA LEU A 42 -5.82 -1.97 7.06
C LEU A 42 -6.17 -2.72 8.34
N ALA A 43 -5.50 -3.85 8.62
CA ALA A 43 -5.69 -4.59 9.86
C ALA A 43 -5.32 -3.75 11.08
N ILE A 44 -4.17 -3.07 11.06
CA ILE A 44 -3.72 -2.20 12.16
C ILE A 44 -4.72 -1.05 12.38
N ALA A 45 -5.10 -0.35 11.31
CA ALA A 45 -6.06 0.76 11.39
C ALA A 45 -7.41 0.29 11.95
N ALA A 46 -7.94 -0.82 11.46
CA ALA A 46 -9.18 -1.41 11.94
C ALA A 46 -9.10 -1.81 13.43
N THR A 47 -7.97 -2.37 13.87
CA THR A 47 -7.74 -2.68 15.29
C THR A 47 -7.76 -1.43 16.16
N PHE A 48 -7.07 -0.36 15.77
CA PHE A 48 -7.06 0.89 16.54
C PHE A 48 -8.47 1.48 16.65
N ILE A 49 -9.21 1.55 15.55
CA ILE A 49 -10.58 2.05 15.54
C ILE A 49 -11.47 1.18 16.43
N ALA A 50 -11.41 -0.14 16.28
CA ALA A 50 -12.22 -1.07 17.09
C ALA A 50 -11.93 -0.92 18.59
N VAL A 51 -10.66 -0.81 18.98
CA VAL A 51 -10.26 -0.62 20.39
C VAL A 51 -10.76 0.71 20.93
N LEU A 52 -10.60 1.81 20.18
CA LEU A 52 -11.06 3.13 20.60
C LEU A 52 -12.58 3.18 20.75
N VAL A 53 -13.32 2.61 19.80
CA VAL A 53 -14.79 2.51 19.83
C VAL A 53 -15.26 1.65 21.00
N LEU A 54 -14.63 0.50 21.24
CA LEU A 54 -14.98 -0.36 22.38
C LEU A 54 -14.70 0.34 23.71
N TRP A 55 -13.57 1.04 23.84
CA TRP A 55 -13.28 1.81 25.04
C TRP A 55 -14.33 2.89 25.26
N ASP A 56 -14.65 3.68 24.24
CA ASP A 56 -15.66 4.74 24.31
C ASP A 56 -17.04 4.22 24.71
N LEU A 57 -17.40 3.01 24.27
CA LEU A 57 -18.68 2.39 24.58
C LEU A 57 -18.77 1.84 26.02
N PHE A 58 -17.68 1.22 26.52
CA PHE A 58 -17.66 0.55 27.82
C PHE A 58 -17.06 1.39 28.96
N GLY A 59 -16.46 2.53 28.65
CA GLY A 59 -15.77 3.37 29.61
C GLY A 59 -15.85 4.85 29.25
N GLN A 60 -15.06 5.66 29.95
CA GLN A 60 -14.89 7.07 29.62
C GLN A 60 -13.59 7.19 28.86
N LEU A 61 -13.65 7.49 27.56
CA LEU A 61 -12.45 7.79 26.77
C LEU A 61 -12.22 9.32 26.82
N PRO A 62 -11.16 9.81 27.50
CA PRO A 62 -10.86 11.23 27.48
C PRO A 62 -10.53 11.68 26.05
N LEU A 63 -11.15 12.76 25.59
CA LEU A 63 -10.94 13.30 24.24
C LEU A 63 -9.45 13.41 23.82
N PRO A 64 -8.51 13.86 24.68
CA PRO A 64 -7.10 13.92 24.29
C PRO A 64 -6.50 12.55 23.98
N LEU A 65 -6.90 11.50 24.70
CA LEU A 65 -6.42 10.14 24.45
C LEU A 65 -7.02 9.57 23.16
N GLY A 66 -8.28 9.88 22.86
CA GLY A 66 -8.90 9.49 21.60
C GLY A 66 -8.19 10.09 20.39
N VAL A 67 -7.87 11.39 20.43
CA VAL A 67 -7.13 12.08 19.35
C VAL A 67 -5.73 11.50 19.19
N VAL A 68 -4.98 11.32 20.28
CA VAL A 68 -3.63 10.73 20.22
C VAL A 68 -3.67 9.30 19.71
N GLY A 69 -4.68 8.50 20.08
CA GLY A 69 -4.86 7.15 19.56
C GLY A 69 -5.15 7.14 18.06
N HIS A 70 -6.03 8.01 17.59
CA HIS A 70 -6.38 8.13 16.18
C HIS A 70 -5.19 8.61 15.34
N GLU A 71 -4.64 9.78 15.67
CA GLU A 71 -3.53 10.39 14.93
C GLU A 71 -2.22 9.62 15.11
N GLY A 72 -2.03 8.96 16.27
CA GLY A 72 -0.90 8.05 16.46
C GLY A 72 -0.97 6.84 15.52
N SER A 73 -2.17 6.30 15.29
CA SER A 73 -2.37 5.18 14.38
C SER A 73 -2.12 5.56 12.91
N THR A 74 -2.49 6.78 12.48
CA THR A 74 -2.25 7.25 11.11
C THR A 74 -0.75 7.36 10.84
N VAL A 75 0.01 7.92 11.78
CA VAL A 75 1.49 7.99 11.71
C VAL A 75 2.09 6.58 11.62
N LEU A 76 1.65 5.64 12.47
CA LEU A 76 2.17 4.28 12.47
C LEU A 76 1.93 3.56 11.13
N VAL A 77 0.71 3.67 10.59
CA VAL A 77 0.33 3.12 9.29
C VAL A 77 1.14 3.75 8.16
N ALA A 78 1.38 5.07 8.21
CA ALA A 78 2.22 5.78 7.24
C ALA A 78 3.68 5.30 7.28
N LEU A 79 4.26 5.15 8.47
CA LEU A 79 5.61 4.61 8.67
C LEU A 79 5.73 3.19 8.08
N ASN A 80 4.73 2.32 8.32
CA ASN A 80 4.74 0.97 7.73
C ASN A 80 4.57 1.01 6.20
N GLY A 81 3.82 1.96 5.66
CA GLY A 81 3.71 2.19 4.22
C GLY A 81 5.03 2.62 3.57
N MET A 82 5.80 3.48 4.22
CA MET A 82 7.12 3.93 3.72
C MET A 82 8.14 2.80 3.55
N ARG A 83 7.96 1.66 4.23
CA ARG A 83 8.79 0.47 4.03
C ARG A 83 8.77 -0.05 2.59
N LEU A 84 7.67 0.15 1.85
CA LEU A 84 7.59 -0.20 0.44
C LEU A 84 8.42 0.71 -0.47
N LEU A 85 8.64 1.96 -0.06
CA LEU A 85 9.41 2.97 -0.80
C LEU A 85 10.92 2.73 -0.70
N THR A 86 11.35 1.85 0.21
CA THR A 86 12.76 1.53 0.38
C THR A 86 13.27 0.75 -0.83
N ASN A 87 14.42 1.14 -1.37
CA ASN A 87 15.10 0.52 -2.53
C ASN A 87 15.36 -1.01 -2.39
N ARG A 88 15.17 -1.54 -1.18
CA ARG A 88 15.20 -2.97 -0.85
C ARG A 88 14.01 -3.75 -1.43
N SER A 89 12.81 -3.15 -1.52
CA SER A 89 11.62 -3.79 -2.13
C SER A 89 11.86 -4.06 -3.62
N TRP A 90 12.39 -3.06 -4.33
CA TRP A 90 12.81 -3.16 -5.74
C TRP A 90 13.87 -4.24 -5.97
N ARG A 91 14.93 -4.28 -5.13
CA ARG A 91 15.96 -5.31 -5.25
C ARG A 91 15.43 -6.71 -4.98
N ALA A 92 14.58 -6.87 -3.96
CA ALA A 92 13.99 -8.16 -3.61
C ALA A 92 13.08 -8.70 -4.74
N ALA A 93 12.28 -7.83 -5.36
CA ALA A 93 11.45 -8.20 -6.51
C ALA A 93 12.29 -8.55 -7.75
N ALA A 94 13.35 -7.79 -8.02
CA ALA A 94 14.26 -8.05 -9.14
C ALA A 94 15.06 -9.36 -8.99
N SER A 95 15.39 -9.76 -7.75
CA SER A 95 16.05 -11.05 -7.49
C SER A 95 15.12 -12.26 -7.60
N ALA A 96 13.81 -12.08 -7.40
CA ALA A 96 12.82 -13.15 -7.53
C ALA A 96 12.39 -13.42 -8.99
N ALA A 97 12.77 -12.53 -9.92
CA ALA A 97 12.48 -12.62 -11.35
C ALA A 97 13.65 -13.17 -12.19
N ARG A 98 14.79 -13.50 -11.56
CA ARG A 98 15.89 -14.27 -12.16
C ARG A 98 15.66 -15.76 -11.95
#